data_AF-A0A973FL52-F1
#
_entry.id   AF-A0A973FL52-F1
#
_cell.length_a   1.000
_cell.length_b   1.000
_cell.length_c   1.000
_cell.angle_alpha   90.00
_cell.angle_beta   90.00
_cell.angle_gamma   90.00
#
_symmetry.space_group_name_H-M   'P 1'
#
loop_
_entity.id
_entity.type
_entity.pdbx_description
1 polymer ?
#
loop_
_entity_poly.entity_id
_entity_poly.type
_entity_poly.pdbx_seq_one_letter_code
_entity_poly.pdbx_strand_id
1 'polypeptide(L)'
;MDKERDIIHKILDNDATDEDKRLIAQSMENDPSMREEVNGLLNTVRMLEESERHVPPATFTADVMKRLAKTQPSMIERAREFLFGYRMLRWNMAAALATAVLVVVAAVLIVRFYHEPLMTALTTPDRNEVTVRLTFHAPEARSVAVAGDFNKWRTNTDEMQRSNGMWSIDLKLKPGVYTYSFVINGKSWVPDPGAETFQDDGFGSRNAVLRVNI
;
A
#
# COMPACT_ATOMS: atom_id res chain seq x y z
N MET A 1 -13.30 -40.84 7.76
CA MET A 1 -13.84 -39.51 7.38
C MET A 1 -13.41 -39.06 6.00
N ASP A 2 -12.15 -38.70 5.72
CA ASP A 2 -11.79 -38.13 4.38
C ASP A 2 -11.84 -39.17 3.24
N LYS A 3 -11.37 -40.40 3.51
CA LYS A 3 -11.38 -41.51 2.54
C LYS A 3 -12.80 -41.97 2.17
N GLU A 4 -13.76 -41.91 3.10
CA GLU A 4 -15.15 -42.33 2.85
C GLU A 4 -15.88 -41.32 1.94
N ARG A 5 -15.62 -40.02 2.13
CA ARG A 5 -16.16 -38.96 1.28
C ARG A 5 -15.65 -39.06 -0.15
N ASP A 6 -14.37 -39.36 -0.33
CA ASP A 6 -13.78 -39.58 -1.67
C ASP A 6 -14.49 -40.72 -2.42
N ILE A 7 -14.80 -41.82 -1.72
CA ILE A 7 -15.51 -42.94 -2.32
C ILE A 7 -16.96 -42.57 -2.65
N ILE A 8 -17.64 -41.79 -1.80
CA ILE A 8 -19.00 -41.28 -2.09
C ILE A 8 -18.99 -40.42 -3.36
N HIS A 9 -18.01 -39.52 -3.53
CA HIS A 9 -17.86 -38.72 -4.75
C HIS A 9 -17.70 -39.60 -6.00
N LYS A 10 -16.85 -40.63 -5.93
CA LYS A 10 -16.68 -41.59 -7.04
C LYS A 10 -17.97 -42.33 -7.37
N ILE A 11 -18.81 -42.65 -6.38
CA ILE A 11 -20.12 -43.27 -6.64
C ILE A 11 -21.05 -42.28 -7.37
N LEU A 12 -21.09 -41.02 -6.93
CA LEU A 12 -21.94 -39.99 -7.52
C LEU A 12 -21.51 -39.66 -8.96
N ASP A 13 -20.21 -39.69 -9.26
CA ASP A 13 -19.66 -39.44 -10.60
C ASP A 13 -19.70 -40.69 -11.50
N ASN A 14 -20.25 -41.81 -11.02
CA ASN A 14 -20.31 -43.11 -11.71
C ASN A 14 -18.92 -43.68 -12.10
N ASP A 15 -17.89 -43.40 -11.27
CA ASP A 15 -16.49 -43.84 -11.45
C ASP A 15 -16.02 -44.82 -10.34
N ALA A 16 -16.93 -45.24 -9.45
CA ALA A 16 -16.60 -46.14 -8.34
C ALA A 16 -16.37 -47.60 -8.78
N THR A 17 -15.30 -48.20 -8.26
CA THR A 17 -14.97 -49.61 -8.47
C THR A 17 -15.84 -50.55 -7.63
N ASP A 18 -15.80 -51.86 -7.91
CA ASP A 18 -16.56 -52.83 -7.10
C ASP A 18 -16.00 -53.00 -5.68
N GLU A 19 -14.73 -52.68 -5.46
CA GLU A 19 -14.12 -52.64 -4.13
C GLU A 19 -14.65 -51.44 -3.33
N ASP A 20 -14.72 -50.27 -3.96
CA ASP A 20 -15.29 -49.04 -3.40
C ASP A 20 -16.73 -49.22 -2.93
N LYS A 21 -17.56 -49.89 -3.75
CA LYS A 21 -18.96 -50.20 -3.42
C LYS A 21 -19.07 -51.12 -2.20
N ARG A 22 -18.16 -52.08 -2.05
CA ARG A 22 -18.13 -52.99 -0.88
C ARG A 22 -17.71 -52.27 0.40
N LEU A 23 -16.72 -51.39 0.31
CA LEU A 23 -16.24 -50.60 1.43
C LEU A 23 -17.34 -49.67 1.96
N ILE A 24 -18.05 -48.97 1.07
CA ILE A 24 -19.19 -48.14 1.46
C ILE A 24 -20.34 -48.98 2.02
N ALA A 25 -20.66 -50.13 1.44
CA ALA A 25 -21.71 -51.01 1.97
C ALA A 25 -21.40 -51.46 3.41
N GLN A 26 -20.13 -51.79 3.69
CA GLN A 26 -19.68 -52.14 5.04
C GLN A 26 -19.75 -50.93 6.00
N SER A 27 -19.36 -49.74 5.55
CA SER A 27 -19.46 -48.52 6.37
C SER A 27 -20.90 -48.11 6.65
N MET A 28 -21.83 -48.28 5.69
CA MET A 28 -23.27 -48.03 5.85
C MET A 28 -23.96 -49.00 6.80
N GLU A 29 -23.41 -50.21 6.98
CA GLU A 29 -23.92 -51.20 7.95
C GLU A 29 -23.49 -50.87 9.37
N ASN A 30 -22.28 -50.32 9.54
CA ASN A 30 -21.73 -49.94 10.84
C ASN A 30 -22.18 -48.55 11.33
N ASP A 31 -22.54 -47.64 10.42
CA ASP A 31 -22.95 -46.27 10.73
C ASP A 31 -24.31 -45.90 10.11
N PRO A 32 -25.39 -45.83 10.92
CA PRO A 32 -26.72 -45.42 10.45
C PRO A 32 -26.79 -44.00 9.88
N SER A 33 -25.93 -43.08 10.34
CA SER A 33 -25.94 -41.68 9.88
C SER A 33 -25.40 -41.55 8.46
N MET A 34 -24.35 -42.31 8.14
CA MET A 34 -23.77 -42.37 6.80
C MET A 34 -24.77 -42.93 5.78
N ARG A 35 -25.58 -43.90 6.18
CA ARG A 35 -26.65 -44.45 5.35
C ARG A 35 -27.70 -43.40 5.00
N GLU A 36 -28.03 -42.49 5.92
CA GLU A 36 -28.96 -41.39 5.66
C GLU A 36 -28.37 -40.38 4.66
N GLU A 37 -27.09 -40.03 4.82
CA GLU A 37 -26.38 -39.11 3.91
C GLU A 37 -26.30 -39.65 2.48
N VAL A 38 -25.88 -40.92 2.31
CA VAL A 38 -25.78 -41.56 0.99
C VAL A 38 -27.16 -41.64 0.31
N ASN A 39 -28.20 -42.02 1.06
CA ASN A 39 -29.56 -42.06 0.51
C ASN A 39 -30.10 -40.66 0.17
N GLY A 40 -29.74 -39.65 0.95
CA GLY A 40 -30.05 -38.25 0.67
C GLY A 40 -29.42 -37.80 -0.65
N LEU A 41 -28.13 -38.07 -0.82
CA LEU A 41 -27.41 -37.72 -2.05
C LEU A 41 -27.95 -38.47 -3.27
N LEU A 42 -28.20 -39.77 -3.18
CA LEU A 42 -28.81 -40.55 -4.27
C LEU A 42 -30.20 -40.01 -4.65
N ASN A 43 -31.00 -39.60 -3.66
CA ASN A 43 -32.28 -38.94 -3.92
C ASN A 43 -32.09 -37.60 -4.66
N THR A 44 -31.12 -36.78 -4.26
CA THR A 44 -30.85 -35.51 -4.96
C THR A 44 -30.35 -35.73 -6.38
N VAL A 45 -29.47 -36.72 -6.63
CA VAL A 45 -29.02 -37.07 -7.98
C VAL A 45 -30.21 -37.52 -8.83
N ARG A 46 -31.08 -38.38 -8.29
CA ARG A 46 -32.31 -38.80 -8.96
C ARG A 46 -33.20 -37.60 -9.31
N MET A 47 -33.37 -36.65 -8.38
CA MET A 47 -34.14 -35.42 -8.65
C MET A 47 -33.49 -34.57 -9.75
N LEU A 48 -32.16 -34.50 -9.80
CA LEU A 48 -31.42 -33.80 -10.86
C LEU A 48 -31.51 -34.53 -12.20
N GLU A 49 -31.53 -35.86 -12.20
CA GLU A 49 -31.73 -36.66 -13.42
C GLU A 49 -33.15 -36.53 -13.97
N GLU A 50 -34.16 -36.48 -13.10
CA GLU A 50 -35.56 -36.25 -13.45
C GLU A 50 -35.83 -34.79 -13.83
N SER A 51 -34.99 -33.85 -13.40
CA SER A 51 -35.12 -32.44 -13.78
C SER A 51 -34.84 -32.24 -15.26
N GLU A 52 -35.67 -31.44 -15.93
CA GLU A 52 -35.47 -31.10 -17.33
C GLU A 52 -34.13 -30.38 -17.52
N ARG A 53 -33.15 -31.09 -18.06
CA ARG A 53 -31.88 -30.50 -18.48
C ARG A 53 -32.14 -29.55 -19.64
N HIS A 54 -32.19 -28.26 -19.34
CA HIS A 54 -32.30 -27.22 -20.36
C HIS A 54 -30.97 -27.14 -21.11
N VAL A 55 -30.97 -27.62 -22.36
CA VAL A 55 -29.82 -27.43 -23.24
C VAL A 55 -29.65 -25.92 -23.47
N PRO A 56 -28.48 -25.35 -23.18
CA PRO A 56 -28.29 -23.92 -23.40
C PRO A 56 -28.50 -23.59 -24.88
N PRO A 57 -29.11 -22.44 -25.21
CA PRO A 57 -29.29 -22.03 -26.60
C PRO A 57 -27.93 -21.92 -27.29
N ALA A 58 -27.88 -22.15 -28.61
CA ALA A 58 -26.64 -22.10 -29.39
C ALA A 58 -25.89 -20.75 -29.28
N THR A 59 -26.58 -19.68 -28.88
CA THR A 59 -26.00 -18.35 -28.66
C THR A 59 -25.45 -18.15 -27.24
N PHE A 60 -25.68 -19.07 -26.30
CA PHE A 60 -25.32 -18.92 -24.90
C PHE A 60 -23.85 -18.55 -24.71
N THR A 61 -22.94 -19.29 -25.36
CA THR A 61 -21.50 -19.01 -25.27
C THR A 61 -21.17 -17.63 -25.83
N ALA A 62 -21.79 -17.24 -26.95
CA ALA A 62 -21.58 -15.91 -27.53
C ALA A 62 -22.11 -14.79 -26.62
N ASP A 63 -23.28 -14.99 -26.01
CA ASP A 63 -23.92 -14.03 -25.10
C ASP A 63 -23.15 -13.88 -23.78
N VAL A 64 -22.62 -14.99 -23.24
CA VAL A 64 -21.74 -14.99 -22.06
C VAL A 64 -20.42 -14.30 -22.40
N MET A 65 -19.77 -14.67 -23.50
CA MET A 65 -18.51 -14.07 -23.93
C MET A 65 -18.65 -12.57 -24.23
N LYS A 66 -19.83 -12.13 -24.69
CA LYS A 66 -20.14 -10.71 -24.88
C LYS A 66 -20.29 -9.95 -23.55
N ARG A 67 -20.79 -10.60 -22.50
CA ARG A 67 -20.96 -10.02 -21.16
C ARG A 67 -19.69 -10.06 -20.32
N LEU A 68 -18.75 -10.94 -20.64
CA LEU A 68 -17.41 -10.90 -20.06
C LEU A 68 -16.70 -9.65 -20.60
N ALA A 69 -16.61 -8.63 -19.76
CA ALA A 69 -15.78 -7.47 -20.03
C ALA A 69 -14.36 -7.96 -20.34
N LYS A 70 -13.91 -7.78 -21.58
CA LYS A 70 -12.53 -8.08 -21.96
C LYS A 70 -11.63 -7.23 -21.06
N THR A 71 -11.00 -7.84 -20.07
CA THR A 71 -9.93 -7.21 -19.28
C THR A 71 -8.79 -6.96 -20.23
N GLN A 72 -8.84 -5.83 -20.93
CA GLN A 72 -7.71 -5.37 -21.70
C GLN A 72 -6.65 -4.95 -20.69
N PRO A 73 -5.43 -5.48 -20.78
CA PRO A 73 -4.38 -5.11 -19.86
C PRO A 73 -4.20 -3.59 -19.94
N SER A 74 -4.26 -2.94 -18.78
CA SER A 74 -4.10 -1.51 -18.63
C SER A 74 -2.77 -1.08 -19.29
N MET A 75 -2.70 0.13 -19.83
CA MET A 75 -1.43 0.66 -20.34
C MET A 75 -0.31 0.58 -19.29
N ILE A 76 -0.67 0.64 -18.02
CA ILE A 76 0.25 0.50 -16.89
C ILE A 76 0.76 -0.94 -16.74
N GLU A 77 -0.07 -1.95 -17.00
CA GLU A 77 0.35 -3.37 -16.95
C GLU A 77 1.29 -3.71 -18.10
N ARG A 78 1.02 -3.20 -19.31
CA ARG A 78 1.94 -3.34 -20.46
C ARG A 78 3.27 -2.64 -20.20
N ALA A 79 3.24 -1.45 -19.60
CA ALA A 79 4.46 -0.73 -19.22
C ALA A 79 5.25 -1.47 -18.14
N ARG A 80 4.56 -2.04 -17.13
CA ARG A 80 5.17 -2.83 -16.07
C ARG A 80 5.84 -4.09 -16.61
N GLU A 81 5.17 -4.83 -17.50
CA GLU A 81 5.76 -6.00 -18.16
C GLU A 81 6.94 -5.63 -19.05
N PHE A 82 6.91 -4.48 -19.74
CA PHE A 82 8.05 -4.01 -20.52
C PHE A 82 9.26 -3.65 -19.66
N LEU A 83 9.02 -2.98 -18.53
CA LEU A 83 10.08 -2.48 -17.64
C LEU A 83 10.64 -3.56 -16.71
N PHE A 84 9.80 -4.47 -16.21
CA PHE A 84 10.15 -5.46 -15.20
C PHE A 84 10.01 -6.91 -15.67
N GLY A 85 9.63 -7.13 -16.94
CA GLY A 85 9.66 -8.45 -17.54
C GLY A 85 11.09 -8.98 -17.52
N TYR A 86 11.25 -10.23 -17.06
CA TYR A 86 12.54 -10.89 -16.86
C TYR A 86 13.19 -11.18 -18.23
N ARG A 87 13.72 -10.14 -18.87
CA ARG A 87 14.52 -10.26 -20.09
C ARG A 87 15.83 -10.90 -19.65
N MET A 88 16.05 -12.15 -20.05
CA MET A 88 17.34 -12.81 -19.89
C MET A 88 18.40 -11.97 -20.59
N LEU A 89 19.08 -11.14 -19.82
CA LEU A 89 20.17 -10.29 -20.27
C LEU A 89 21.33 -11.23 -20.55
N ARG A 90 21.49 -11.64 -21.81
CA ARG A 90 22.72 -12.31 -22.27
C ARG A 90 23.83 -11.29 -22.13
N TRP A 91 24.60 -11.40 -21.05
CA TRP A 91 25.72 -10.52 -20.75
C TRP A 91 26.81 -10.69 -21.81
N ASN A 92 26.72 -9.93 -22.89
CA ASN A 92 27.84 -9.73 -23.79
C ASN A 92 28.68 -8.58 -23.24
N MET A 93 30.00 -8.70 -23.32
CA MET A 93 30.93 -7.67 -22.83
C MET A 93 30.61 -6.27 -23.40
N ALA A 94 30.09 -6.20 -24.64
CA ALA A 94 29.61 -4.96 -25.24
C ALA A 94 28.47 -4.29 -24.44
N ALA A 95 27.53 -5.06 -23.89
CA ALA A 95 26.45 -4.54 -23.05
C ALA A 95 26.97 -4.10 -21.67
N ALA A 96 27.95 -4.82 -21.11
CA ALA A 96 28.63 -4.42 -19.88
C ALA A 96 29.42 -3.10 -20.05
N LEU A 97 30.07 -2.91 -21.21
CA LEU A 97 30.76 -1.66 -21.53
C LEU A 97 29.78 -0.51 -21.77
N ALA A 98 28.69 -0.74 -22.50
CA ALA A 98 27.66 0.27 -22.73
C ALA A 98 26.97 0.72 -21.43
N THR A 99 26.70 -0.21 -20.52
CA THR A 99 26.17 0.10 -19.18
C THR A 99 27.16 0.87 -18.33
N ALA A 100 28.46 0.51 -18.36
CA ALA A 100 29.50 1.29 -17.67
C ALA A 100 29.59 2.74 -18.19
N VAL A 101 29.52 2.94 -19.52
CA VAL A 101 29.51 4.28 -20.11
C VAL A 101 28.26 5.06 -19.67
N LEU A 102 27.08 4.44 -19.68
CA LEU A 102 25.85 5.07 -19.20
C LEU A 102 25.91 5.44 -17.71
N VAL A 103 26.51 4.59 -16.86
CA VAL A 103 26.72 4.89 -15.44
C VAL A 103 27.68 6.06 -15.27
N VAL A 104 28.76 6.13 -16.05
CA VAL A 104 29.69 7.27 -16.01
C VAL A 104 29.00 8.55 -16.50
N VAL A 105 28.24 8.50 -17.59
CA VAL A 105 27.48 9.66 -18.09
C VAL A 105 26.42 10.07 -17.08
N ALA A 106 25.68 9.15 -16.48
CA ALA A 106 24.72 9.44 -15.43
C ALA A 106 25.41 10.01 -14.19
N ALA A 107 26.55 9.48 -13.76
CA ALA A 107 27.34 10.03 -12.66
C ALA A 107 27.86 11.44 -12.98
N VAL A 108 28.31 11.70 -14.21
CA VAL A 108 28.72 13.04 -14.66
C VAL A 108 27.52 13.98 -14.72
N LEU A 109 26.37 13.53 -15.21
CA LEU A 109 25.13 14.32 -15.22
C LEU A 109 24.65 14.57 -13.79
N ILE A 110 24.71 13.60 -12.89
CA ILE A 110 24.42 13.76 -11.46
C ILE A 110 25.41 14.77 -10.86
N VAL A 111 26.71 14.63 -11.11
CA VAL A 111 27.71 15.60 -10.67
C VAL A 111 27.46 16.98 -11.28
N ARG A 112 26.92 17.10 -12.50
CA ARG A 112 26.59 18.39 -13.16
C ARG A 112 25.25 18.99 -12.74
N PHE A 113 24.28 18.15 -12.35
CA PHE A 113 22.90 18.54 -12.02
C PHE A 113 22.70 18.64 -10.49
N TYR A 114 23.54 17.96 -9.70
CA TYR A 114 23.64 18.07 -8.25
C TYR A 114 24.86 18.89 -7.80
N HIS A 115 25.88 19.19 -8.65
CA HIS A 115 26.63 20.44 -8.49
C HIS A 115 25.82 21.59 -9.07
N GLU A 116 24.62 21.79 -8.53
CA GLU A 116 24.27 23.17 -8.21
C GLU A 116 25.24 23.61 -7.12
N PRO A 117 25.88 24.79 -7.24
CA PRO A 117 26.75 25.28 -6.20
C PRO A 117 25.91 25.44 -4.94
N LEU A 118 26.22 24.65 -3.92
CA LEU A 118 25.66 24.78 -2.56
C LEU A 118 25.99 26.15 -1.92
N MET A 119 26.66 27.05 -2.67
CA MET A 119 27.15 28.36 -2.28
C MET A 119 26.87 29.44 -3.35
N THR A 120 25.75 29.38 -4.07
CA THR A 120 25.29 30.55 -4.86
C THR A 120 23.77 30.74 -4.83
N ALA A 121 23.11 30.28 -3.77
CA ALA A 121 21.89 30.93 -3.31
C ALA A 121 22.30 32.27 -2.64
N LEU A 122 22.55 33.28 -3.46
CA LEU A 122 22.41 34.68 -3.07
C LEU A 122 21.00 34.76 -2.45
N THR A 123 20.82 34.80 -1.14
CA THR A 123 21.05 36.02 -0.34
C THR A 123 20.67 37.27 -1.13
N THR A 124 19.57 37.21 -1.89
CA THR A 124 18.67 38.33 -1.93
C THR A 124 17.80 38.15 -0.69
N PRO A 125 17.89 39.00 0.34
CA PRO A 125 16.81 39.07 1.29
C PRO A 125 15.58 39.43 0.46
N ASP A 126 14.67 38.48 0.28
CA ASP A 126 13.30 38.84 -0.05
C ASP A 126 12.93 39.82 1.07
N ARG A 127 12.75 41.11 0.72
CA ARG A 127 12.60 42.20 1.71
C ARG A 127 11.40 42.01 2.63
N ASN A 128 10.62 40.96 2.40
CA ASN A 128 9.41 40.62 3.12
C ASN A 128 9.53 39.36 3.98
N GLU A 129 10.65 38.63 4.01
CA GLU A 129 10.80 37.48 4.92
C GLU A 129 11.23 37.91 6.32
N VAL A 130 10.52 37.41 7.33
CA VAL A 130 10.77 37.64 8.75
C VAL A 130 11.34 36.35 9.35
N THR A 131 12.44 36.47 10.08
CA THR A 131 12.98 35.35 10.86
C THR A 131 12.19 35.21 12.15
N VAL A 132 11.49 34.10 12.31
CA VAL A 132 10.76 33.73 13.53
C VAL A 132 11.52 32.63 14.25
N ARG A 133 11.84 32.88 15.53
CA ARG A 133 12.42 31.86 16.42
C ARG A 133 11.32 31.16 17.18
N LEU A 134 11.23 29.84 17.03
CA LEU A 134 10.36 28.99 17.83
C LEU A 134 11.18 28.30 18.91
N THR A 135 10.63 28.22 20.12
CA THR A 135 11.28 27.57 21.27
C THR A 135 10.32 26.64 21.99
N PHE A 136 10.82 25.49 22.43
CA PHE A 136 10.01 24.49 23.13
C PHE A 136 10.80 23.83 24.27
N HIS A 137 10.27 23.86 25.49
CA HIS A 137 10.93 23.25 26.65
C HIS A 137 10.53 21.78 26.78
N ALA A 138 11.48 20.88 26.53
CA ALA A 138 11.28 19.43 26.64
C ALA A 138 12.60 18.71 26.98
N PRO A 139 13.03 18.73 28.25
CA PRO A 139 14.34 18.21 28.65
C PRO A 139 14.47 16.69 28.46
N GLU A 140 13.36 15.96 28.52
CA GLU A 140 13.33 14.50 28.36
C GLU A 140 13.19 14.03 26.90
N ALA A 141 12.94 14.95 25.96
CA ALA A 141 12.84 14.61 24.55
C ALA A 141 14.20 14.17 23.98
N ARG A 142 14.20 13.22 23.03
CA ARG A 142 15.40 12.79 22.29
C ARG A 142 15.55 13.57 21.00
N SER A 143 14.44 13.86 20.33
CA SER A 143 14.36 14.79 19.20
C SER A 143 13.06 15.57 19.26
N VAL A 144 13.09 16.79 18.73
CA VAL A 144 11.91 17.62 18.52
C VAL A 144 12.01 18.21 17.12
N ALA A 145 10.95 18.06 16.33
CA ALA A 145 10.80 18.73 15.04
C ALA A 145 9.59 19.66 15.07
N VAL A 146 9.55 20.63 14.17
CA VAL A 146 8.35 21.44 13.94
C VAL A 146 7.71 21.03 12.62
N ALA A 147 6.39 20.83 12.64
CA ALA A 147 5.61 20.50 11.46
C ALA A 147 4.47 21.50 11.31
N GLY A 148 4.31 22.06 10.11
CA GLY A 148 3.30 23.08 9.85
C GLY A 148 3.16 23.41 8.37
N ASP A 149 2.37 24.44 8.07
CA ASP A 149 2.04 24.80 6.68
C ASP A 149 3.29 25.15 5.85
N PHE A 150 4.28 25.78 6.47
CA PHE A 150 5.53 26.19 5.82
C PHE A 150 6.40 25.02 5.33
N ASN A 151 6.27 23.83 5.94
CA ASN A 151 7.00 22.63 5.53
C ASN A 151 6.08 21.50 5.05
N LYS A 152 4.80 21.81 4.79
CA LYS A 152 3.78 20.83 4.38
C LYS A 152 3.64 19.68 5.40
N TRP A 153 3.71 20.01 6.68
CA TRP A 153 3.53 19.06 7.78
C TRP A 153 4.53 17.90 7.81
N ARG A 154 5.73 18.12 7.26
CA ARG A 154 6.81 17.12 7.29
C ARG A 154 7.49 17.14 8.66
N THR A 155 7.71 15.96 9.22
CA THR A 155 8.31 15.79 10.55
C THR A 155 9.82 15.57 10.53
N ASN A 156 10.42 15.50 9.33
CA ASN A 156 11.83 15.17 9.11
C ASN A 156 12.62 16.27 8.38
N THR A 157 12.02 17.44 8.16
CA THR A 157 12.67 18.56 7.44
C THR A 157 13.19 19.64 8.39
N ASP A 158 12.46 19.92 9.47
CA ASP A 158 12.73 21.05 10.36
C ASP A 158 12.94 20.58 11.80
N GLU A 159 14.04 19.87 12.02
CA GLU A 159 14.48 19.40 13.34
C GLU A 159 15.06 20.56 14.17
N MET A 160 14.64 20.67 15.43
CA MET A 160 15.04 21.74 16.34
C MET A 160 16.37 21.40 17.02
N GLN A 161 17.14 22.45 17.34
CA GLN A 161 18.41 22.30 18.05
C GLN A 161 18.19 22.29 19.56
N ARG A 162 18.82 21.35 20.27
CA ARG A 162 18.75 21.23 21.73
C ARG A 162 19.84 22.02 22.42
N SER A 163 19.47 22.84 23.40
CA SER A 163 20.38 23.53 24.33
C SER A 163 19.77 23.55 25.73
N ASN A 164 20.44 22.93 26.71
CA ASN A 164 20.04 22.91 28.13
C ASN A 164 18.56 22.53 28.39
N GLY A 165 18.00 21.59 27.60
CA GLY A 165 16.61 21.14 27.73
C GLY A 165 15.57 22.00 27.01
N MET A 166 16.01 23.11 26.40
CA MET A 166 15.24 23.92 25.46
C MET A 166 15.55 23.48 24.02
N TRP A 167 14.53 23.43 23.19
CA TRP A 167 14.62 23.19 21.75
C TRP A 167 14.35 24.49 21.02
N SER A 168 15.13 24.82 20.00
CA SER A 168 14.93 26.04 19.21
C SER A 168 15.16 25.85 17.72
N ILE A 169 14.43 26.59 16.89
CA ILE A 169 14.65 26.69 15.45
C ILE A 169 14.34 28.10 14.95
N ASP A 170 15.14 28.58 13.99
CA ASP A 170 14.93 29.85 13.30
C ASP A 170 14.34 29.58 11.92
N LEU A 171 13.11 30.03 11.69
CA LEU A 171 12.38 29.87 10.43
C LEU A 171 12.30 31.20 9.70
N LYS A 172 12.64 31.22 8.41
CA LYS A 172 12.40 32.38 7.55
C LYS A 172 11.02 32.22 6.91
N LEU A 173 10.08 33.07 7.31
CA LEU A 173 8.69 32.99 6.87
C LEU A 173 8.26 34.32 6.24
N LYS A 174 7.40 34.24 5.24
CA LYS A 174 6.74 35.43 4.67
C LYS A 174 5.60 35.87 5.60
N PRO A 175 5.10 37.10 5.47
CA PRO A 175 3.98 37.56 6.28
C PRO A 175 2.74 36.74 5.92
N GLY A 176 2.03 36.29 6.94
CA GLY A 176 0.95 35.32 6.77
C GLY A 176 0.54 34.67 8.08
N VAL A 177 -0.44 33.76 7.97
CA VAL A 177 -0.90 32.95 9.09
C VAL A 177 -0.53 31.51 8.80
N TYR A 178 0.20 30.89 9.72
CA TYR A 178 0.67 29.52 9.61
C TYR A 178 0.17 28.70 10.80
N THR A 179 -0.19 27.46 10.56
CA THR A 179 -0.49 26.49 11.60
C THR A 179 0.68 25.54 11.78
N TYR A 180 0.98 25.18 13.02
CA TYR A 180 2.09 24.28 13.34
C TYR A 180 1.89 23.52 14.65
N SER A 181 2.71 22.49 14.83
CA SER A 181 2.78 21.69 16.05
C SER A 181 4.20 21.13 16.22
N PHE A 182 4.60 20.84 17.46
CA PHE A 182 5.87 20.19 17.76
C PHE A 182 5.71 18.67 17.74
N VAL A 183 6.67 17.99 17.13
CA VAL A 183 6.70 16.54 17.01
C VAL A 183 7.86 15.99 17.82
N ILE A 184 7.54 15.38 18.95
CA ILE A 184 8.51 14.79 19.88
C ILE A 184 8.78 13.35 19.46
N ASN A 185 10.07 13.02 19.29
CA ASN A 185 10.56 11.68 18.93
C ASN A 185 9.86 11.08 17.69
N GLY A 186 9.38 11.92 16.78
CA GLY A 186 8.66 11.53 15.56
C GLY A 186 7.26 10.92 15.77
N LYS A 187 6.71 10.95 16.99
CA LYS A 187 5.46 10.24 17.33
C LYS A 187 4.42 11.08 18.05
N SER A 188 4.85 11.93 18.98
CA SER A 188 3.93 12.68 19.83
C SER A 188 3.81 14.11 19.31
N TRP A 189 2.58 14.50 18.99
CA TRP A 189 2.24 15.84 18.53
C TRP A 189 1.82 16.68 19.73
N VAL A 190 2.49 17.81 19.92
CA VAL A 190 2.26 18.71 21.04
C VAL A 190 2.11 20.12 20.46
N PRO A 191 0.94 20.76 20.59
CA PRO A 191 0.81 22.15 20.20
C PRO A 191 1.71 23.02 21.07
N ASP A 192 2.19 24.12 20.51
CA ASP A 192 3.02 25.07 21.25
C ASP A 192 2.27 25.59 22.49
N PRO A 193 2.74 25.29 23.72
CA PRO A 193 2.11 25.78 24.95
C PRO A 193 2.15 27.31 25.08
N GLY A 194 3.09 27.97 24.39
CA GLY A 194 3.27 29.41 24.38
C GLY A 194 2.50 30.14 23.28
N ALA A 195 1.75 29.44 22.43
CA ALA A 195 0.98 30.08 21.37
C ALA A 195 -0.26 30.83 21.90
N GLU A 196 -0.52 32.01 21.34
CA GLU A 196 -1.67 32.84 21.72
C GLU A 196 -3.00 32.29 21.18
N THR A 197 -2.95 31.63 20.01
CA THR A 197 -4.12 31.14 19.31
C THR A 197 -3.91 29.70 18.88
N PHE A 198 -4.99 28.92 18.94
CA PHE A 198 -5.02 27.54 18.49
C PHE A 198 -6.12 27.35 17.44
N GLN A 199 -5.90 26.41 16.53
CA GLN A 199 -6.88 25.96 15.56
C GLN A 199 -7.15 24.47 15.75
N ASP A 200 -8.42 24.09 15.75
CA ASP A 200 -8.85 22.68 15.80
C ASP A 200 -8.38 21.95 14.52
N ASP A 201 -7.85 20.75 14.68
CA ASP A 201 -7.38 19.93 13.56
C ASP A 201 -8.45 19.00 12.96
N GLY A 202 -9.66 18.99 13.54
CA GLY A 202 -10.78 18.16 13.12
C GLY A 202 -10.77 16.73 13.67
N PHE A 203 -9.75 16.36 14.45
CA PHE A 203 -9.56 15.02 15.04
C PHE A 203 -9.52 15.05 16.57
N GLY A 204 -9.98 16.15 17.18
CA GLY A 204 -10.02 16.32 18.64
C GLY A 204 -8.70 16.82 19.23
N SER A 205 -7.73 17.16 18.39
CA SER A 205 -6.49 17.84 18.79
C SER A 205 -6.50 19.28 18.27
N ARG A 206 -5.48 20.05 18.66
CA ARG A 206 -5.34 21.45 18.25
C ARG A 206 -3.91 21.73 17.83
N ASN A 207 -3.76 22.63 16.85
CA ASN A 207 -2.48 23.15 16.38
C ASN A 207 -2.30 24.60 16.81
N ALA A 208 -1.06 25.02 17.01
CA ALA A 208 -0.73 26.41 17.30
C ALA A 208 -0.82 27.26 16.02
N VAL A 209 -1.29 28.50 16.15
CA VAL A 209 -1.37 29.46 15.04
C VAL A 209 -0.30 30.52 15.22
N LEU A 210 0.60 30.61 14.25
CA LEU A 210 1.65 31.62 14.14
C LEU A 210 1.22 32.72 13.15
N ARG A 211 1.14 33.96 13.63
CA ARG A 211 0.90 35.14 12.78
C ARG A 211 2.21 35.86 12.56
N VAL A 212 2.64 35.93 11.30
CA VAL A 212 3.85 36.65 10.88
C VAL A 212 3.42 37.96 10.23
N ASN A 213 3.74 39.08 10.87
CA ASN A 213 3.48 40.42 10.38
C ASN A 213 4.82 41.10 10.03
N ILE A 214 4.75 42.12 9.17
CA ILE A 214 5.85 43.05 8.85
C ILE A 214 5.90 44.21 9.83
#